data_AF-Q7UUR9-F1
#
_entry.id   AF-Q7UUR9-F1
#
_cell.length_a   1.000
_cell.length_b   1.000
_cell.length_c   1.000
_cell.angle_alpha   90.00
_cell.angle_beta   90.00
_cell.angle_gamma   90.00
#
_symmetry.space_group_name_H-M   'P 1'
#
loop_
_entity.id
_entity.type
_entity.pdbx_description
1 polymer ?
#
loop_
_entity_poly.entity_id
_entity_poly.type
_entity_poly.pdbx_seq_one_letter_code
_entity_poly.pdbx_strand_id
1 'polypeptide(L)'
;MTAYETVDWTPISETDLLKLIADETPQHNASAKRLWDAIRIQPVKWQLHPWGDLGGGFWVVAIFGQTVVWYNDIEDGFNTSPWTTPGLIDAYFCDQADLRYVLSYLSDSLLGGTALPPKLGPPRPGVIGGQP
;
A
#
# COMPACT_ATOMS: atom_id res chain seq x y z
N MET A 1 -29.46 21.43 -14.33
CA MET A 1 -28.08 21.18 -14.76
C MET A 1 -27.23 21.26 -13.51
N THR A 2 -27.05 20.14 -12.83
CA THR A 2 -26.30 20.03 -11.57
C THR A 2 -24.82 20.01 -11.92
N ALA A 3 -24.08 21.02 -11.45
CA ALA A 3 -22.62 20.98 -11.50
C ALA A 3 -22.18 19.82 -10.60
N TYR A 4 -21.49 18.83 -11.16
CA TYR A 4 -20.77 17.84 -10.37
C TYR A 4 -19.57 18.55 -9.76
N GLU A 5 -19.58 18.68 -8.44
CA GLU A 5 -18.43 19.13 -7.67
C GLU A 5 -17.34 18.05 -7.85
N THR A 6 -16.32 18.35 -8.65
CA THR A 6 -15.14 17.50 -8.73
C THR A 6 -14.43 17.65 -7.39
N VAL A 7 -14.56 16.66 -6.51
CA VAL A 7 -13.71 16.56 -5.34
C VAL A 7 -12.31 16.33 -5.88
N ASP A 8 -11.50 17.40 -5.90
CA ASP A 8 -10.08 17.28 -6.24
C ASP A 8 -9.45 16.35 -5.22
N TRP A 9 -9.05 15.16 -5.68
CA TRP A 9 -8.32 14.21 -4.86
C TRP A 9 -7.03 14.87 -4.37
N THR A 10 -6.75 14.72 -3.07
CA THR A 10 -5.52 15.22 -2.46
C THR A 10 -4.80 14.08 -1.77
N PRO A 11 -3.46 13.97 -1.95
CA PRO A 11 -2.68 12.94 -1.28
C PRO A 11 -2.79 13.07 0.25
N ILE A 12 -2.82 11.93 0.94
CA ILE A 12 -2.75 11.91 2.40
C ILE A 12 -1.45 12.61 2.87
N SER A 13 -1.57 13.42 3.93
CA SER A 13 -0.41 14.04 4.57
C SER A 13 0.44 13.00 5.30
N GLU A 14 1.74 13.24 5.45
CA GLU A 14 2.61 12.37 6.26
C GLU A 14 2.10 12.23 7.70
N THR A 15 1.61 13.33 8.28
CA THR A 15 1.08 13.35 9.65
C THR A 15 -0.15 12.44 9.79
N ASP A 16 -1.07 12.48 8.83
CA ASP A 16 -2.28 11.67 8.88
C ASP A 16 -2.00 10.20 8.57
N LEU A 17 -1.05 9.93 7.66
CA LEU A 17 -0.54 8.58 7.44
C LEU A 17 0.10 7.99 8.70
N LEU A 18 0.89 8.78 9.45
CA LEU A 18 1.49 8.31 10.70
C LEU A 18 0.44 8.00 11.77
N LYS A 19 -0.66 8.77 11.83
CA LYS A 19 -1.81 8.45 12.70
C LYS A 19 -2.46 7.13 12.28
N LEU A 20 -2.74 6.97 10.99
CA LEU A 20 -3.32 5.74 10.44
C LEU A 20 -2.47 4.51 10.78
N ILE A 21 -1.16 4.60 10.57
CA ILE A 21 -0.20 3.54 10.93
C ILE A 21 -0.25 3.26 12.43
N ALA A 22 -0.31 4.27 13.28
CA ALA A 22 -0.34 4.09 14.74
C ALA A 22 -1.62 3.37 15.20
N ASP A 23 -2.75 3.70 14.57
CA ASP A 23 -4.06 3.09 14.85
C ASP A 23 -4.12 1.63 14.38
N GLU A 24 -3.49 1.32 13.24
CA GLU A 24 -3.46 -0.03 12.69
C GLU A 24 -2.28 -0.89 13.20
N THR A 25 -1.27 -0.31 13.85
CA THR A 25 -0.14 -1.10 14.37
C THR A 25 -0.64 -2.06 15.45
N PRO A 26 -0.25 -3.36 15.40
CA PRO A 26 -0.78 -4.36 16.33
C PRO A 26 -0.13 -4.24 17.72
N GLN A 27 -0.64 -3.33 18.55
CA GLN A 27 -0.12 -3.04 19.89
C GLN A 27 -0.22 -4.26 20.84
N HIS A 28 -1.18 -5.15 20.61
CA HIS A 28 -1.44 -6.33 21.45
C HIS A 28 -0.84 -7.63 20.91
N ASN A 29 -0.21 -7.63 19.72
CA ASN A 29 0.47 -8.81 19.18
C ASN A 29 1.98 -8.56 19.11
N ALA A 30 2.71 -9.11 20.09
CA ALA A 30 4.14 -8.89 20.23
C ALA A 30 4.97 -9.36 19.02
N SER A 31 4.55 -10.43 18.33
CA SER A 31 5.25 -10.94 17.15
C SER A 31 5.06 -10.01 15.96
N ALA A 32 3.82 -9.59 15.70
CA ALA A 32 3.53 -8.65 14.62
C ALA A 32 4.17 -7.27 14.87
N LYS A 33 4.20 -6.83 16.13
CA LYS A 33 4.91 -5.60 16.51
C LYS A 33 6.41 -5.70 16.25
N ARG A 34 7.07 -6.80 16.64
CA ARG A 34 8.50 -7.01 16.37
C ARG A 34 8.81 -7.03 14.88
N LEU A 35 7.95 -7.67 14.08
CA LEU A 35 8.08 -7.64 12.63
C LEU A 35 7.99 -6.20 12.11
N TRP A 36 6.94 -5.47 12.49
CA TRP A 36 6.77 -4.08 12.09
C TRP A 36 7.95 -3.19 12.48
N ASP A 37 8.41 -3.26 13.73
CA ASP A 37 9.56 -2.49 14.22
C ASP A 37 10.84 -2.77 13.43
N ALA A 38 10.99 -3.99 12.88
CA ALA A 38 12.16 -4.40 12.11
C ALA A 38 12.12 -3.96 10.63
N ILE A 39 10.93 -3.77 10.05
CA ILE A 39 10.78 -3.47 8.60
C ILE A 39 10.39 -2.02 8.33
N ARG A 40 9.82 -1.32 9.31
CA ARG A 40 9.32 0.04 9.13
C ARG A 40 10.45 1.01 8.83
N ILE A 41 10.15 1.98 7.99
CA ILE A 41 11.01 3.13 7.70
C ILE A 41 10.24 4.41 8.00
N GLN A 42 10.93 5.55 8.01
CA GLN A 42 10.22 6.83 7.94
C GLN A 42 9.44 6.88 6.62
N PRO A 43 8.14 7.25 6.62
CA PRO A 43 7.38 7.37 5.40
C PRO A 43 8.10 8.23 4.37
N VAL A 44 8.22 7.73 3.15
CA VAL A 44 8.88 8.43 2.04
C VAL A 44 8.12 8.17 0.75
N LYS A 45 7.98 9.20 -0.08
CA LYS A 45 7.32 9.08 -1.39
C LYS A 45 8.22 8.36 -2.39
N TRP A 46 7.70 7.30 -3.00
CA TRP A 46 8.32 6.59 -4.13
C TRP A 46 7.43 6.70 -5.37
N GLN A 47 8.04 6.78 -6.55
CA GLN A 47 7.32 6.92 -7.82
C GLN A 47 6.77 5.57 -8.31
N LEU A 48 5.64 5.63 -9.02
CA LEU A 48 5.00 4.47 -9.64
C LEU A 48 4.29 4.87 -10.94
N HIS A 49 5.03 5.34 -11.93
CA HIS A 49 4.42 5.82 -13.18
C HIS A 49 3.55 4.74 -13.86
N PRO A 50 2.35 5.10 -14.40
CA PRO A 50 1.75 6.45 -14.45
C PRO A 50 0.88 6.83 -13.23
N TRP A 51 0.92 6.04 -12.16
CA TRP A 51 0.11 6.24 -10.96
C TRP A 51 0.83 7.10 -9.91
N GLY A 52 0.06 7.93 -9.20
CA GLY A 52 0.60 8.74 -8.12
C GLY A 52 1.44 9.94 -8.57
N ASP A 53 1.69 10.13 -9.87
CA ASP A 53 2.49 11.25 -10.41
C ASP A 53 1.97 12.61 -9.91
N LEU A 54 0.64 12.79 -9.86
CA LEU A 54 0.00 14.02 -9.34
C LEU A 54 0.27 14.26 -7.85
N GLY A 55 0.46 13.19 -7.07
CA GLY A 55 0.76 13.23 -5.65
C GLY A 55 2.25 13.15 -5.31
N GLY A 56 3.13 13.18 -6.33
CA GLY A 56 4.56 12.99 -6.16
C GLY A 56 4.95 11.55 -5.79
N GLY A 57 4.12 10.56 -6.11
CA GLY A 57 4.28 9.15 -5.81
C GLY A 57 3.39 8.66 -4.67
N PHE A 58 3.66 7.46 -4.16
CA PHE A 58 2.98 6.85 -3.03
C PHE A 58 3.87 6.76 -1.80
N TRP A 59 3.26 6.75 -0.62
CA TRP A 59 4.01 6.67 0.63
C TRP A 59 4.47 5.24 0.89
N VAL A 60 5.79 4.99 0.84
CA VAL A 60 6.40 3.76 1.30
C VAL A 60 6.69 3.86 2.79
N VAL A 61 6.27 2.85 3.54
CA VAL A 61 6.30 2.85 5.01
C VAL A 61 7.12 1.71 5.60
N ALA A 62 7.43 0.68 4.81
CA ALA A 62 8.31 -0.42 5.21
C ALA A 62 8.99 -1.10 4.02
N ILE A 63 10.13 -1.73 4.28
CA ILE A 63 10.88 -2.55 3.32
C ILE A 63 11.11 -3.94 3.95
N PHE A 64 10.72 -4.98 3.22
CA PHE A 64 10.89 -6.37 3.61
C PHE A 64 11.52 -7.16 2.45
N GLY A 65 12.83 -7.41 2.54
CA GLY A 65 13.58 -7.99 1.42
C GLY A 65 13.45 -7.13 0.14
N GLN A 66 13.04 -7.76 -0.97
CA GLN A 66 12.77 -7.08 -2.25
C GLN A 66 11.30 -6.65 -2.39
N THR A 67 10.60 -6.41 -1.27
CA THR A 67 9.22 -5.95 -1.23
C THR A 67 9.09 -4.65 -0.45
N VAL A 68 8.36 -3.68 -0.99
CA VAL A 68 7.94 -2.48 -0.28
C VAL A 68 6.51 -2.61 0.22
N VAL A 69 6.23 -2.06 1.40
CA VAL A 69 4.87 -1.79 1.87
C VAL A 69 4.59 -0.32 1.63
N TRP A 70 3.51 -0.01 0.94
CA TRP A 70 3.16 1.35 0.56
C TRP A 70 1.66 1.60 0.74
N TYR A 71 1.31 2.85 1.01
CA TYR A 71 -0.06 3.30 1.13
C TYR A 71 -0.53 3.89 -0.19
N ASN A 72 -1.66 3.37 -0.69
CA ASN A 72 -2.33 3.86 -1.87
C ASN A 72 -3.40 4.88 -1.46
N ASP A 73 -3.06 6.16 -1.47
CA ASP A 73 -3.96 7.25 -1.13
C ASP A 73 -5.06 7.51 -2.18
N ILE A 74 -5.06 6.81 -3.32
CA ILE A 74 -6.17 6.85 -4.30
C ILE A 74 -7.27 5.85 -3.93
N GLU A 75 -6.89 4.71 -3.36
CA GLU A 75 -7.77 3.56 -3.06
C GLU A 75 -7.94 3.30 -1.56
N ASP A 76 -7.38 4.18 -0.71
CA ASP A 76 -7.39 4.11 0.75
C ASP A 76 -6.99 2.75 1.35
N GLY A 77 -5.75 2.31 1.12
CA GLY A 77 -5.24 1.11 1.80
C GLY A 77 -3.77 0.80 1.57
N PHE A 78 -3.24 -0.17 2.33
CA PHE A 78 -1.88 -0.64 2.17
C PHE A 78 -1.77 -1.73 1.11
N ASN A 79 -0.66 -1.68 0.39
CA ASN A 79 -0.26 -2.63 -0.62
C ASN A 79 1.16 -3.12 -0.37
N THR A 80 1.51 -4.23 -0.99
CA THR A 80 2.91 -4.64 -1.13
C THR A 80 3.27 -4.89 -2.58
N SER A 81 4.47 -4.46 -2.96
CA SER A 81 4.97 -4.57 -4.34
C SER A 81 6.46 -4.88 -4.37
N PRO A 82 6.95 -5.54 -5.42
CA PRO A 82 8.38 -5.65 -5.64
C PRO A 82 9.01 -4.28 -5.87
N TRP A 83 10.32 -4.20 -5.61
CA TRP A 83 11.14 -3.07 -5.99
C TRP A 83 12.53 -3.53 -6.42
N THR A 84 13.08 -2.85 -7.42
CA THR A 84 14.44 -3.09 -7.95
C THR A 84 15.32 -1.86 -7.85
N THR A 85 14.73 -0.67 -7.89
CA THR A 85 15.44 0.62 -7.82
C THR A 85 14.94 1.43 -6.62
N PRO A 86 15.82 1.93 -5.74
CA PRO A 86 15.41 2.80 -4.64
C PRO A 86 14.61 4.00 -5.15
N GLY A 87 13.45 4.24 -4.54
CA GLY A 87 12.56 5.33 -4.93
C GLY A 87 11.53 4.98 -6.01
N LEU A 88 11.54 3.74 -6.54
CA LEU A 88 10.57 3.26 -7.53
C LEU A 88 9.82 2.02 -7.00
N ILE A 89 8.50 2.03 -7.17
CA ILE A 89 7.65 0.85 -6.97
C ILE A 89 7.48 0.18 -8.33
N ASP A 90 7.70 -1.13 -8.44
CA ASP A 90 7.73 -1.80 -9.75
C ASP A 90 6.34 -2.24 -10.23
N ALA A 91 5.35 -2.34 -9.34
CA ALA A 91 4.01 -2.82 -9.69
C ALA A 91 2.90 -2.13 -8.87
N TYR A 92 1.84 -1.72 -9.56
CA TYR A 92 0.63 -1.18 -8.95
C TYR A 92 -0.37 -2.28 -8.61
N PHE A 93 -0.95 -2.20 -7.42
CA PHE A 93 -2.01 -3.09 -6.93
C PHE A 93 -3.07 -2.29 -6.17
N CYS A 94 -4.24 -2.91 -6.00
CA CYS A 94 -5.37 -2.35 -5.24
C CYS A 94 -5.89 -3.38 -4.23
N ASP A 95 -5.00 -3.87 -3.36
CA ASP A 95 -5.37 -4.86 -2.34
C ASP A 95 -6.23 -4.22 -1.23
N GLN A 96 -6.16 -2.89 -1.06
CA GLN A 96 -6.93 -2.10 -0.09
C GLN A 96 -6.86 -2.70 1.33
N ALA A 97 -5.69 -3.25 1.70
CA ALA A 97 -5.55 -4.00 2.93
C ALA A 97 -5.20 -3.07 4.11
N ASP A 98 -5.76 -3.35 5.29
CA ASP A 98 -5.19 -2.82 6.54
C ASP A 98 -3.74 -3.32 6.70
N LEU A 99 -2.90 -2.49 7.32
CA LEU A 99 -1.52 -2.80 7.68
C LEU A 99 -1.43 -4.10 8.50
N ARG A 100 -2.43 -4.39 9.35
CA ARG A 100 -2.49 -5.62 10.16
C ARG A 100 -2.52 -6.89 9.32
N TYR A 101 -3.26 -6.85 8.21
CA TYR A 101 -3.32 -7.97 7.28
C TYR A 101 -2.02 -8.09 6.50
N VAL A 102 -1.47 -6.96 6.03
CA VAL A 102 -0.15 -6.93 5.40
C VAL A 102 0.92 -7.57 6.29
N LEU A 103 0.98 -7.20 7.57
CA LEU A 103 1.93 -7.76 8.53
C LEU A 103 1.72 -9.27 8.75
N SER A 104 0.47 -9.73 8.77
CA SER A 104 0.16 -11.15 8.89
C SER A 104 0.68 -11.92 7.66
N TYR A 105 0.45 -11.40 6.44
CA TYR A 105 0.96 -12.01 5.21
C TYR A 105 2.49 -12.04 5.15
N LEU A 106 3.15 -10.98 5.57
CA LEU A 106 4.62 -10.93 5.65
C LEU A 106 5.15 -11.94 6.66
N SER A 107 4.49 -12.08 7.82
CA SER A 107 4.86 -13.06 8.84
C SER A 107 4.69 -14.49 8.33
N ASP A 108 3.57 -14.80 7.68
CA ASP A 108 3.31 -16.12 7.12
C ASP A 108 4.30 -16.47 6.01
N SER A 109 4.63 -15.51 5.14
CA SER A 109 5.66 -15.67 4.11
C SER A 109 7.04 -15.93 4.70
N LEU A 110 7.43 -15.18 5.74
CA LEU A 110 8.71 -15.34 6.42
C LEU A 110 8.84 -16.71 7.11
N LEU A 111 7.80 -17.16 7.81
CA LEU A 111 7.82 -18.39 8.60
C LEU A 111 7.54 -19.64 7.76
N GLY A 112 6.65 -19.52 6.78
CA GLY A 112 6.19 -20.63 5.93
C GLY A 112 6.98 -20.79 4.64
N GLY A 113 7.81 -19.81 4.26
CA GLY A 113 8.52 -19.82 2.97
C GLY A 113 7.57 -19.70 1.76
N THR A 114 6.35 -19.24 1.97
CA THR A 114 5.32 -19.09 0.94
C THR A 114 5.42 -17.73 0.26
N ALA A 115 4.94 -17.64 -0.98
CA ALA A 115 4.79 -16.35 -1.65
C ALA A 115 3.72 -15.49 -0.96
N LEU A 116 3.84 -14.17 -1.10
CA LEU A 116 2.80 -13.23 -0.68
C LEU A 116 1.46 -13.53 -1.38
N PRO A 117 0.33 -13.18 -0.76
CA PRO A 117 -0.99 -13.47 -1.31
C PRO A 117 -1.14 -12.88 -2.73
N PRO A 118 -2.03 -13.51 -3.54
CA PRO A 118 -2.31 -13.02 -4.89
C PRO A 118 -2.79 -11.57 -4.85
N LYS A 119 -2.32 -10.79 -5.81
CA LYS A 119 -2.50 -9.35 -5.88
C LYS A 119 -3.68 -8.96 -6.75
N LEU A 120 -4.43 -7.94 -6.34
CA LEU A 120 -5.46 -7.33 -7.17
C LEU A 120 -4.82 -6.30 -8.10
N GLY A 121 -4.84 -6.59 -9.41
CA GLY A 121 -4.29 -5.71 -10.44
C GLY A 121 -5.13 -4.44 -10.67
N PRO A 122 -4.62 -3.46 -11.42
CA PRO A 122 -5.29 -2.18 -11.63
C PRO A 122 -6.70 -2.35 -12.23
N PRO A 123 -7.61 -1.39 -11.99
CA PRO A 123 -8.93 -1.39 -12.61
C PRO A 123 -8.82 -1.45 -14.14
N ARG A 124 -9.55 -2.37 -14.76
CA ARG A 124 -9.62 -2.46 -16.22
C ARG A 124 -10.57 -1.37 -16.74
N PRO A 125 -10.16 -0.51 -17.69
CA PRO A 125 -11.08 0.41 -18.33
C PRO A 125 -12.22 -0.38 -19.00
N GLY A 126 -13.45 -0.20 -18.50
CA GLY A 126 -14.69 -0.65 -19.14
C GLY A 126 -14.90 -2.15 -19.29
N VAL A 127 -15.25 -2.83 -18.20
CA VAL A 127 -16.24 -3.94 -18.27
C VAL A 127 -17.29 -3.68 -17.22
N ILE A 128 -18.19 -2.75 -17.52
CA ILE A 128 -19.53 -2.76 -16.93
C ILE A 128 -20.22 -4.00 -17.50
N GLY A 129 -20.75 -4.85 -16.63
CA GLY A 129 -21.27 -6.18 -16.94
C GLY A 129 -21.90 -6.32 -18.32
N GLY A 130 -21.22 -7.08 -19.16
CA GLY A 130 -21.71 -7.56 -20.44
C GLY A 130 -21.10 -8.94 -20.67
N GLN A 131 -21.78 -9.97 -20.21
CA GLN A 131 -21.64 -11.32 -20.72
C GLN A 131 -23.01 -11.72 -21.30
N PRO A 132 -23.00 -12.53 -22.37
CA PRO A 132 -24.04 -12.61 -23.41
C PRO A 132 -25.41 -13.11 -22.96
#